data_AF-A0A2A9M4D8-F1
#
_entry.id   AF-A0A2A9M4D8-F1
#
_cell.length_a   1.000
_cell.length_b   1.000
_cell.length_c   1.000
_cell.angle_alpha   90.00
_cell.angle_beta   90.00
_cell.angle_gamma   90.00
#
_symmetry.space_group_name_H-M   'P 1'
#
loop_
_entity.id
_entity.type
_entity.pdbx_description
1 polymer ?
#
loop_
_entity_poly.entity_id
_entity_poly.type
_entity_poly.pdbx_seq_one_letter_code
_entity_poly.pdbx_strand_id
1 'polypeptide(L)'
;MATDRFPASTRAAVFARSASLQRRKNASACFVWLFALFCLGAWWVRAESSASSIPPSGFFSPEIRNNWAVIVNTSRYWYNYRHTANALSIYHTVKRLGIPDSQIILMLSDDHACSARNFFPGRIFNDHTRNLNLYGGETAVDFADDAERASLQSVEVDYRGDEVQVSALMRLLAGRHDPATPRGKRLLTDGSSNVLLYLSGHGGEGFLKFQDWEEITTVDLGDAIAQMKAQKRFKRMLVIAETCQGSTLLDGISTPGVLGMASSKLKENSYSHHADGVLGVAVIDRWTYYTLQFFEKRVSDANSAATFAELLGSYSRKQLMSTASARTDLFDKDLADTKLTEFFAAASTLLATDGVYPLASQGGRPAKEEQDGKEDATGLQPFSVGTYYANHFALLKKRTPEGEEGRAAASADAAAGAPKTQAKPEEPLFKHWFSSLEQEEGHTRIFAALMLVTLGSTGAAAALL
;
A
#
# COMPACT_ATOMS: atom_id res chain seq x y z
N MET A 1 -64.37 11.57 -103.38
CA MET A 1 -63.92 10.28 -102.82
C MET A 1 -64.28 10.29 -101.34
N ALA A 2 -65.23 9.43 -100.95
CA ALA A 2 -65.00 8.28 -100.05
C ALA A 2 -65.03 8.69 -98.55
N THR A 3 -66.18 8.65 -97.85
CA THR A 3 -66.85 7.48 -97.20
C THR A 3 -66.11 6.98 -95.94
N ASP A 4 -66.74 6.67 -94.79
CA ASP A 4 -68.19 6.48 -94.53
C ASP A 4 -68.63 6.56 -93.03
N ARG A 5 -69.94 6.74 -92.82
CA ARG A 5 -70.82 6.25 -91.70
C ARG A 5 -70.60 6.54 -90.18
N PHE A 6 -71.52 7.37 -89.67
CA PHE A 6 -72.42 7.26 -88.47
C PHE A 6 -72.97 5.84 -88.09
N PRO A 7 -73.83 5.63 -87.04
CA PRO A 7 -74.33 6.45 -85.90
C PRO A 7 -74.41 5.75 -84.50
N ALA A 8 -74.98 6.45 -83.48
CA ALA A 8 -75.85 6.05 -82.32
C ALA A 8 -75.86 4.59 -81.76
N SER A 9 -76.08 4.28 -80.47
CA SER A 9 -77.19 4.66 -79.54
C SER A 9 -76.97 3.92 -78.16
N THR A 10 -77.73 3.95 -77.04
CA THR A 10 -78.96 4.63 -76.50
C THR A 10 -79.00 4.48 -74.94
N ARG A 11 -79.96 5.13 -74.25
CA ARG A 11 -80.24 5.10 -72.79
C ARG A 11 -80.46 3.70 -72.14
N ALA A 12 -80.13 3.56 -70.85
CA ALA A 12 -80.86 2.72 -69.87
C ALA A 12 -80.68 3.19 -68.40
N ALA A 13 -81.58 2.75 -67.52
CA ALA A 13 -81.69 2.86 -66.03
C ALA A 13 -80.45 3.35 -65.23
N VAL A 14 -80.53 4.20 -64.19
CA VAL A 14 -81.51 4.35 -63.08
C VAL A 14 -81.67 3.09 -62.21
N PHE A 15 -80.69 2.77 -61.34
CA PHE A 15 -80.90 2.14 -60.02
C PHE A 15 -79.55 1.98 -59.24
N ALA A 16 -78.93 3.09 -58.80
CA ALA A 16 -77.60 3.05 -58.16
C ALA A 16 -77.33 4.06 -57.03
N ARG A 17 -78.36 4.52 -56.30
CA ARG A 17 -78.21 5.38 -55.10
C ARG A 17 -78.77 4.69 -53.84
N SER A 18 -77.99 3.78 -53.26
CA SER A 18 -78.25 3.22 -51.92
C SER A 18 -76.98 2.65 -51.26
N ALA A 19 -76.27 1.75 -51.95
CA ALA A 19 -75.22 0.92 -51.35
C ALA A 19 -73.93 1.65 -50.88
N SER A 20 -73.69 2.90 -51.31
CA SER A 20 -72.39 3.58 -51.11
C SER A 20 -72.21 4.30 -49.77
N LEU A 21 -73.28 4.64 -49.04
CA LEU A 21 -73.15 5.32 -47.74
C LEU A 21 -72.87 4.34 -46.58
N GLN A 22 -73.35 3.09 -46.67
CA GLN A 22 -73.25 2.12 -45.56
C GLN A 22 -71.80 1.75 -45.23
N ARG A 23 -70.95 1.54 -46.25
CA ARG A 23 -69.54 1.12 -46.05
C ARG A 23 -68.64 2.17 -45.41
N ARG A 24 -68.94 3.47 -45.53
CA ARG A 24 -68.09 4.54 -44.95
C ARG A 24 -68.24 4.67 -43.43
N LYS A 25 -69.42 4.39 -42.86
CA LYS A 25 -69.66 4.53 -41.40
C LYS A 25 -68.89 3.49 -40.58
N ASN A 26 -68.82 2.24 -41.05
CA ASN A 26 -68.19 1.15 -40.30
C ASN A 26 -66.66 1.28 -40.23
N ALA A 27 -66.02 1.84 -41.26
CA ALA A 27 -64.57 2.09 -41.27
C ALA A 27 -64.15 3.14 -40.22
N SER A 28 -64.88 4.26 -40.14
CA SER A 28 -64.65 5.30 -39.13
C SER A 28 -64.81 4.77 -37.69
N ALA A 29 -65.85 3.96 -37.44
CA ALA A 29 -66.07 3.37 -36.13
C ALA A 29 -64.91 2.46 -35.70
N CYS A 30 -64.40 1.61 -36.60
CA CYS A 30 -63.29 0.70 -36.31
C CYS A 30 -61.99 1.47 -35.99
N PHE A 31 -61.73 2.56 -36.72
CA PHE A 31 -60.58 3.44 -36.43
C PHE A 31 -60.67 4.13 -35.05
N VAL A 32 -61.86 4.60 -34.65
CA VAL A 32 -62.06 5.22 -33.33
C VAL A 32 -61.83 4.21 -32.20
N TRP A 33 -62.30 2.97 -32.32
CA TRP A 33 -62.06 1.93 -31.32
C TRP A 33 -60.59 1.51 -31.22
N LEU A 34 -59.88 1.39 -32.36
CA LEU A 34 -58.44 1.12 -32.35
C LEU A 34 -57.63 2.27 -31.71
N PHE A 35 -57.99 3.52 -31.99
CA PHE A 35 -57.33 4.68 -31.37
C PHE A 35 -57.62 4.77 -29.87
N ALA A 36 -58.86 4.48 -29.45
CA ALA A 36 -59.24 4.43 -28.03
C ALA A 36 -58.47 3.34 -27.25
N LEU A 37 -58.32 2.14 -27.84
CA LEU A 37 -57.51 1.06 -27.26
C LEU A 37 -56.02 1.43 -27.19
N PHE A 38 -55.48 2.10 -28.21
CA PHE A 38 -54.10 2.59 -28.18
C PHE A 38 -53.88 3.67 -27.10
N CYS A 39 -54.83 4.60 -26.93
CA CYS A 39 -54.81 5.57 -25.85
C CYS A 39 -54.91 4.93 -24.46
N LEU A 40 -55.79 3.94 -24.27
CA LEU A 40 -55.92 3.21 -23.00
C LEU A 40 -54.66 2.40 -22.66
N GLY A 41 -54.04 1.75 -23.65
CA GLY A 41 -52.75 1.08 -23.50
C GLY A 41 -51.63 2.06 -23.14
N ALA A 42 -51.56 3.22 -23.79
CA ALA A 42 -50.60 4.27 -23.47
C ALA A 42 -50.80 4.90 -22.09
N TRP A 43 -52.03 4.91 -21.55
CA TRP A 43 -52.29 5.29 -20.16
C TRP A 43 -51.89 4.20 -19.17
N TRP A 44 -52.15 2.92 -19.45
CA TRP A 44 -51.71 1.80 -18.61
C TRP A 44 -50.18 1.72 -18.49
N VAL A 45 -49.47 1.78 -19.62
CA VAL A 45 -47.99 1.79 -19.66
C VAL A 45 -47.39 2.99 -18.89
N ARG A 46 -48.15 4.08 -18.72
CA ARG A 46 -47.74 5.27 -17.96
C ARG A 46 -48.20 5.28 -16.49
N ALA A 47 -49.19 4.47 -16.15
CA ALA A 47 -49.60 4.24 -14.77
C ALA A 47 -48.54 3.41 -14.02
N GLU A 48 -48.05 2.32 -14.63
CA GLU A 48 -46.99 1.48 -14.05
C GLU A 48 -45.67 2.24 -13.83
N SER A 49 -45.37 3.24 -14.68
CA SER A 49 -44.21 4.13 -14.50
C SER A 49 -44.39 5.20 -13.41
N SER A 50 -45.47 5.15 -12.63
CA SER A 50 -45.77 6.10 -11.54
C SER A 50 -45.58 5.49 -10.15
N ALA A 51 -44.73 4.46 -10.02
CA ALA A 51 -44.18 4.05 -8.74
C ALA A 51 -43.48 5.25 -8.08
N SER A 52 -43.93 5.66 -6.89
CA SER A 52 -43.42 6.86 -6.21
C SER A 52 -41.94 6.71 -5.85
N SER A 53 -41.07 7.31 -6.66
CA SER A 53 -39.67 7.50 -6.31
C SER A 53 -39.56 8.57 -5.23
N ILE A 54 -39.91 8.19 -3.99
CA ILE A 54 -39.51 8.93 -2.79
C ILE A 54 -37.99 9.03 -2.87
N PRO A 55 -37.39 10.21 -3.02
CA PRO A 55 -35.93 10.32 -3.02
C PRO A 55 -35.44 9.88 -1.64
N PRO A 56 -34.55 8.89 -1.52
CA PRO A 56 -34.09 8.39 -0.22
C PRO A 56 -33.47 9.55 0.56
N SER A 57 -34.13 9.93 1.65
CA SER A 57 -33.95 11.23 2.28
C SER A 57 -32.57 11.37 2.93
N GLY A 58 -31.70 12.15 2.29
CA GLY A 58 -30.43 12.57 2.90
C GLY A 58 -29.41 11.46 3.12
N PHE A 59 -29.48 10.34 2.41
CA PHE A 59 -28.38 9.37 2.40
C PHE A 59 -27.17 9.99 1.71
N PHE A 60 -26.17 10.35 2.51
CA PHE A 60 -24.84 10.70 2.02
C PHE A 60 -24.27 9.50 1.25
N SER A 61 -24.18 9.59 -0.08
CA SER A 61 -23.34 8.67 -0.85
C SER A 61 -21.89 8.84 -0.38
N PRO A 62 -21.24 7.83 0.22
CA PRO A 62 -19.82 7.91 0.51
C PRO A 62 -19.07 8.04 -0.81
N GLU A 63 -18.06 8.92 -0.89
CA GLU A 63 -17.19 8.97 -2.07
C GLU A 63 -16.46 7.62 -2.17
N ILE A 64 -16.81 6.79 -3.16
CA ILE A 64 -16.22 5.45 -3.32
C ILE A 64 -14.74 5.61 -3.71
N ARG A 65 -13.86 5.49 -2.72
CA ARG A 65 -12.40 5.58 -2.86
C ARG A 65 -11.82 4.27 -3.35
N ASN A 66 -11.51 4.23 -4.65
CA ASN A 66 -10.72 3.17 -5.29
C ASN A 66 -9.23 3.33 -4.94
N ASN A 67 -8.89 3.08 -3.68
CA ASN A 67 -7.54 3.33 -3.16
C ASN A 67 -6.68 2.08 -3.20
N TRP A 68 -5.44 2.23 -3.67
CA TRP A 68 -4.44 1.17 -3.81
C TRP A 68 -3.15 1.57 -3.12
N ALA A 69 -2.43 0.58 -2.58
CA ALA A 69 -1.11 0.79 -1.99
C ALA A 69 -0.05 -0.10 -2.68
N VAL A 70 1.15 0.42 -2.82
CA VAL A 70 2.37 -0.31 -3.21
C VAL A 70 3.41 0.03 -2.15
N ILE A 71 3.84 -0.97 -1.39
CA ILE A 71 4.63 -0.80 -0.16
C ILE A 71 5.90 -1.63 -0.31
N VAL A 72 7.05 -0.96 -0.32
CA VAL A 72 8.34 -1.58 -0.68
C VAL A 72 9.39 -1.36 0.40
N ASN A 73 9.84 -2.45 1.03
CA ASN A 73 11.19 -2.48 1.62
C ASN A 73 12.18 -2.89 0.52
N THR A 74 13.13 -2.02 0.20
CA THR A 74 14.16 -2.28 -0.82
C THR A 74 15.46 -2.88 -0.27
N SER A 75 15.62 -2.96 1.06
CA SER A 75 16.88 -3.32 1.72
C SER A 75 16.93 -4.72 2.33
N ARG A 76 18.00 -5.44 1.98
CA ARG A 76 18.36 -6.77 2.50
C ARG A 76 19.26 -6.69 3.75
N TYR A 77 19.47 -7.84 4.39
CA TYR A 77 20.34 -8.12 5.52
C TYR A 77 19.80 -7.69 6.90
N TRP A 78 20.31 -8.37 7.94
CA TRP A 78 19.80 -8.26 9.31
C TRP A 78 19.80 -6.85 9.88
N TYR A 79 20.84 -6.06 9.61
CA TYR A 79 20.96 -4.68 10.08
C TYR A 79 19.90 -3.72 9.49
N ASN A 80 19.15 -4.16 8.47
CA ASN A 80 18.05 -3.41 7.85
C ASN A 80 16.65 -3.92 8.23
N TYR A 81 16.54 -4.73 9.28
CA TYR A 81 15.28 -5.20 9.89
C TYR A 81 14.20 -4.12 9.99
N ARG A 82 14.58 -2.91 10.44
CA ARG A 82 13.74 -1.71 10.50
C ARG A 82 13.00 -1.36 9.20
N HIS A 83 13.59 -1.54 8.02
CA HIS A 83 12.91 -1.19 6.76
C HIS A 83 11.75 -2.16 6.46
N THR A 84 11.89 -3.46 6.80
CA THR A 84 10.78 -4.42 6.78
C THR A 84 9.72 -4.07 7.82
N ALA A 85 10.12 -3.72 9.05
CA ALA A 85 9.18 -3.29 10.09
C ALA A 85 8.45 -1.98 9.73
N ASN A 86 9.12 -1.05 9.02
CA ASN A 86 8.52 0.17 8.48
C ASN A 86 7.44 -0.17 7.44
N ALA A 87 7.80 -0.98 6.43
CA ALA A 87 6.87 -1.43 5.38
C ALA A 87 5.64 -2.13 5.98
N LEU A 88 5.85 -3.07 6.91
CA LEU A 88 4.76 -3.76 7.61
C LEU A 88 3.89 -2.82 8.46
N SER A 89 4.49 -1.81 9.11
CA SER A 89 3.71 -0.83 9.88
C SER A 89 2.81 0.04 9.00
N ILE A 90 3.26 0.40 7.80
CA ILE A 90 2.44 1.12 6.81
C ILE A 90 1.38 0.19 6.21
N TYR A 91 1.71 -1.07 5.92
CA TYR A 91 0.75 -2.11 5.50
C TYR A 91 -0.40 -2.27 6.49
N HIS A 92 -0.09 -2.43 7.78
CA HIS A 92 -1.12 -2.52 8.83
C HIS A 92 -1.92 -1.22 9.00
N THR A 93 -1.32 -0.06 8.70
CA THR A 93 -2.04 1.22 8.71
C THR A 93 -3.10 1.28 7.61
N VAL A 94 -2.77 0.88 6.37
CA VAL A 94 -3.75 0.87 5.26
C VAL A 94 -4.80 -0.24 5.41
N LYS A 95 -4.39 -1.43 5.89
CA LYS A 95 -5.29 -2.56 6.15
C LYS A 95 -6.29 -2.25 7.26
N ARG A 96 -5.85 -1.62 8.37
CA ARG A 96 -6.76 -1.12 9.43
C ARG A 96 -7.75 -0.08 8.92
N LEU A 97 -7.33 0.77 7.99
CA LEU A 97 -8.18 1.80 7.37
C LEU A 97 -9.00 1.26 6.18
N GLY A 98 -9.11 -0.07 6.07
CA GLY A 98 -10.08 -0.76 5.22
C GLY A 98 -9.64 -1.03 3.79
N ILE A 99 -8.40 -0.71 3.40
CA ILE A 99 -7.88 -1.14 2.08
C ILE A 99 -7.64 -2.66 2.16
N PRO A 100 -8.28 -3.48 1.31
CA PRO A 100 -8.12 -4.93 1.35
C PRO A 100 -6.78 -5.36 0.73
N ASP A 101 -6.28 -6.54 1.10
CA ASP A 101 -5.03 -7.10 0.56
C ASP A 101 -5.01 -7.16 -0.97
N SER A 102 -6.16 -7.42 -1.61
CA SER A 102 -6.32 -7.38 -3.07
C SER A 102 -6.11 -6.01 -3.73
N GLN A 103 -5.87 -4.96 -2.94
CA GLN A 103 -5.48 -3.61 -3.36
C GLN A 103 -4.16 -3.13 -2.74
N ILE A 104 -3.43 -3.98 -2.01
CA ILE A 104 -2.14 -3.67 -1.39
C ILE A 104 -1.07 -4.60 -1.99
N ILE A 105 -0.10 -4.03 -2.71
CA ILE A 105 1.07 -4.77 -3.19
C ILE A 105 2.20 -4.62 -2.18
N LEU A 106 2.55 -5.69 -1.46
CA LEU A 106 3.64 -5.67 -0.48
C LEU A 106 4.91 -6.36 -1.02
N MET A 107 6.02 -5.64 -1.00
CA MET A 107 7.33 -6.09 -1.49
C MET A 107 8.35 -6.07 -0.34
N LEU A 108 8.83 -7.24 0.08
CA LEU A 108 9.85 -7.41 1.14
C LEU A 108 11.11 -8.09 0.57
N SER A 109 12.20 -7.35 0.50
CA SER A 109 13.48 -7.77 -0.13
C SER A 109 14.29 -8.83 0.64
N ASP A 110 13.92 -9.11 1.88
CA ASP A 110 14.52 -10.12 2.76
C ASP A 110 13.47 -10.59 3.79
N ASP A 111 13.59 -11.82 4.28
CA ASP A 111 12.69 -12.39 5.29
C ASP A 111 13.33 -12.32 6.67
N HIS A 112 13.19 -11.16 7.31
CA HIS A 112 13.63 -10.93 8.68
C HIS A 112 12.87 -11.77 9.72
N ALA A 113 11.69 -12.32 9.40
CA ALA A 113 10.93 -13.17 10.31
C ALA A 113 11.51 -14.59 10.37
N CYS A 114 11.92 -15.14 9.22
CA CYS A 114 12.51 -16.47 9.08
C CYS A 114 14.04 -16.46 9.19
N SER A 115 14.68 -15.29 9.31
CA SER A 115 16.13 -15.14 9.48
C SER A 115 16.66 -15.93 10.69
N ALA A 116 17.72 -16.72 10.50
CA ALA A 116 18.40 -17.45 11.57
C ALA A 116 19.09 -16.55 12.63
N ARG A 117 19.07 -15.22 12.47
CA ARG A 117 19.47 -14.23 13.48
C ARG A 117 18.30 -13.72 14.33
N ASN A 118 17.07 -14.02 13.95
CA ASN A 118 15.89 -13.59 14.69
C ASN A 118 15.65 -14.52 15.89
N PHE A 119 15.79 -13.98 17.09
CA PHE A 119 15.52 -14.70 18.34
C PHE A 119 14.02 -15.02 18.54
N PHE A 120 13.14 -14.45 17.72
CA PHE A 120 11.70 -14.67 17.73
C PHE A 120 11.21 -15.14 16.34
N PRO A 121 11.41 -16.42 15.97
CA PRO A 121 11.07 -16.94 14.65
C PRO A 121 9.63 -16.65 14.24
N GLY A 122 9.44 -16.22 12.99
CA GLY A 122 8.14 -15.85 12.43
C GLY A 122 7.60 -14.49 12.91
N ARG A 123 8.30 -13.76 13.78
CA ARG A 123 7.83 -12.48 14.35
C ARG A 123 8.69 -11.30 13.92
N ILE A 124 8.06 -10.16 13.64
CA ILE A 124 8.72 -8.88 13.40
C ILE A 124 8.10 -7.82 14.32
N PHE A 125 8.92 -6.94 14.90
CA PHE A 125 8.49 -5.89 15.83
C PHE A 125 8.94 -4.52 15.33
N ASN A 126 8.21 -3.46 15.68
CA ASN A 126 8.56 -2.06 15.39
C ASN A 126 8.87 -1.25 16.66
N ASP A 127 8.97 -1.93 17.80
CA ASP A 127 9.31 -1.33 19.08
C ASP A 127 10.01 -2.34 20.02
N HIS A 128 10.92 -1.81 20.85
CA HIS A 128 11.74 -2.54 21.82
C HIS A 128 10.94 -3.31 22.88
N THR A 129 9.67 -2.95 23.13
CA THR A 129 8.81 -3.71 24.05
C THR A 129 8.28 -5.01 23.42
N ARG A 130 8.34 -5.16 22.10
CA ARG A 130 7.94 -6.36 21.33
C ARG A 130 6.50 -6.83 21.58
N ASN A 131 5.62 -5.92 22.01
CA ASN A 131 4.21 -6.19 22.28
C ASN A 131 3.35 -6.43 21.03
N LEU A 132 3.86 -6.10 19.84
CA LEU A 132 3.12 -6.16 18.58
C LEU A 132 3.93 -6.92 17.51
N ASN A 133 3.51 -8.13 17.19
CA ASN A 133 4.01 -8.83 16.00
C ASN A 133 3.37 -8.25 14.73
N LEU A 134 4.21 -7.87 13.77
CA LEU A 134 3.83 -7.28 12.50
C LEU A 134 3.73 -8.27 11.34
N TYR A 135 4.34 -9.46 11.43
CA TYR A 135 4.40 -10.41 10.29
C TYR A 135 3.27 -11.44 10.30
N GLY A 136 2.70 -11.71 11.48
CA GLY A 136 1.60 -12.67 11.68
C GLY A 136 2.04 -13.95 12.40
N GLY A 137 1.07 -14.82 12.66
CA GLY A 137 1.24 -16.06 13.44
C GLY A 137 0.52 -16.01 14.79
N GLU A 138 -0.07 -17.15 15.18
CA GLU A 138 -1.13 -17.31 16.20
C GLU A 138 -0.76 -16.88 17.63
N THR A 139 0.53 -16.65 17.90
CA THR A 139 1.08 -16.51 19.26
C THR A 139 1.15 -15.06 19.77
N ALA A 140 0.14 -14.26 19.39
CA ALA A 140 -0.09 -12.90 19.89
C ALA A 140 -1.43 -12.76 20.64
N VAL A 141 -2.24 -13.82 20.72
CA VAL A 141 -3.40 -13.96 21.62
C VAL A 141 -3.74 -15.45 21.76
N ASP A 142 -3.29 -16.11 22.84
CA ASP A 142 -3.75 -17.45 23.24
C ASP A 142 -5.21 -17.43 23.82
N PHE A 143 -5.98 -16.38 23.47
CA PHE A 143 -7.25 -15.96 24.11
C PHE A 143 -8.15 -15.17 23.13
N ALA A 144 -8.16 -15.50 21.84
CA ALA A 144 -9.03 -14.84 20.86
C ALA A 144 -9.65 -15.83 19.88
N ASP A 145 -10.87 -16.27 20.18
CA ASP A 145 -11.70 -17.12 19.30
C ASP A 145 -12.22 -16.35 18.06
N ASP A 146 -12.01 -15.03 18.01
CA ASP A 146 -12.45 -14.14 16.93
C ASP A 146 -11.62 -14.30 15.64
N ALA A 147 -12.08 -15.15 14.72
CA ALA A 147 -11.47 -15.31 13.39
C ALA A 147 -11.29 -14.00 12.60
N GLU A 148 -12.13 -12.98 12.86
CA GLU A 148 -12.00 -11.64 12.27
C GLU A 148 -10.72 -10.91 12.73
N ARG A 149 -10.30 -11.09 13.99
CA ARG A 149 -9.05 -10.50 14.51
C ARG A 149 -7.81 -11.19 13.95
N ALA A 150 -7.89 -12.48 13.63
CA ALA A 150 -6.82 -13.20 12.93
C ALA A 150 -6.61 -12.68 11.50
N SER A 151 -7.69 -12.34 10.78
CA SER A 151 -7.65 -11.77 9.43
C SER A 151 -6.92 -10.41 9.35
N LEU A 152 -7.01 -9.62 10.43
CA LEU A 152 -6.26 -8.35 10.57
C LEU A 152 -4.79 -8.53 10.94
N GLN A 153 -4.35 -9.75 11.31
CA GLN A 153 -2.98 -10.04 11.74
C GLN A 153 -2.17 -10.86 10.72
N SER A 154 -2.81 -11.50 9.75
CA SER A 154 -2.12 -12.11 8.61
C SER A 154 -1.61 -11.04 7.63
N VAL A 155 -0.39 -11.24 7.13
CA VAL A 155 0.25 -10.38 6.13
C VAL A 155 0.30 -11.12 4.79
N GLU A 156 -0.32 -10.57 3.75
CA GLU A 156 -0.07 -10.99 2.38
C GLU A 156 1.17 -10.25 1.86
N VAL A 157 2.20 -11.01 1.46
CA VAL A 157 3.42 -10.47 0.82
C VAL A 157 3.43 -10.96 -0.62
N ASP A 158 3.39 -10.05 -1.59
CA ASP A 158 3.36 -10.36 -3.01
C ASP A 158 4.74 -10.73 -3.54
N TYR A 159 5.76 -9.93 -3.23
CA TYR A 159 7.13 -10.12 -3.72
C TYR A 159 8.05 -10.36 -2.54
N ARG A 160 8.68 -11.54 -2.48
CA ARG A 160 9.59 -11.94 -1.39
C ARG A 160 11.03 -12.07 -1.88
N GLY A 161 12.00 -11.69 -1.05
CA GLY A 161 13.41 -11.98 -1.28
C GLY A 161 13.89 -11.43 -2.63
N ASP A 162 14.43 -12.31 -3.46
CA ASP A 162 15.00 -11.99 -4.79
C ASP A 162 13.97 -11.53 -5.83
N GLU A 163 12.66 -11.63 -5.56
CA GLU A 163 11.62 -11.06 -6.42
C GLU A 163 11.55 -9.52 -6.36
N VAL A 164 12.10 -8.90 -5.30
CA VAL A 164 12.06 -7.44 -5.11
C VAL A 164 13.24 -6.78 -5.81
N GLN A 165 13.13 -6.61 -7.12
CA GLN A 165 14.11 -5.94 -7.98
C GLN A 165 13.57 -4.62 -8.50
N VAL A 166 14.46 -3.72 -8.95
CA VAL A 166 14.06 -2.50 -9.70
C VAL A 166 13.21 -2.91 -10.89
N SER A 167 13.62 -3.97 -11.60
CA SER A 167 12.90 -4.49 -12.76
C SER A 167 11.50 -5.03 -12.43
N ALA A 168 11.24 -5.47 -11.18
CA ALA A 168 9.92 -5.90 -10.74
C ALA A 168 8.99 -4.71 -10.49
N LEU A 169 9.46 -3.70 -9.73
CA LEU A 169 8.70 -2.47 -9.47
C LEU A 169 8.38 -1.73 -10.78
N MET A 170 9.35 -1.62 -11.70
CA MET A 170 9.12 -0.97 -13.00
C MET A 170 8.07 -1.69 -13.86
N ARG A 171 8.02 -3.03 -13.84
CA ARG A 171 6.96 -3.79 -14.52
C ARG A 171 5.60 -3.60 -13.87
N LEU A 172 5.54 -3.56 -12.54
CA LEU A 172 4.32 -3.32 -11.75
C LEU A 172 3.71 -1.94 -12.04
N LEU A 173 4.52 -0.88 -11.93
CA LEU A 173 4.09 0.49 -12.23
C LEU A 173 3.73 0.62 -13.71
N ALA A 174 4.56 0.14 -14.64
CA ALA A 174 4.25 0.19 -16.08
C ALA A 174 3.10 -0.73 -16.53
N GLY A 175 2.61 -1.63 -15.66
CA GLY A 175 1.54 -2.61 -15.97
C GLY A 175 1.97 -3.69 -16.97
N ARG A 176 3.28 -3.84 -17.21
CA ARG A 176 3.87 -4.74 -18.21
C ARG A 176 4.26 -6.07 -17.57
N HIS A 177 3.24 -6.88 -17.30
CA HIS A 177 3.37 -8.21 -16.70
C HIS A 177 3.37 -9.32 -17.76
N ASP A 178 3.99 -10.46 -17.44
CA ASP A 178 3.80 -11.69 -18.20
C ASP A 178 2.34 -12.19 -18.04
N PRO A 179 1.68 -12.75 -19.08
CA PRO A 179 0.32 -13.28 -18.98
C PRO A 179 0.08 -14.26 -17.82
N ALA A 180 1.08 -15.02 -17.39
CA ALA A 180 1.02 -15.96 -16.27
C ALA A 180 1.29 -15.35 -14.88
N THR A 181 1.66 -14.06 -14.79
CA THR A 181 1.88 -13.37 -13.50
C THR A 181 0.60 -13.45 -12.64
N PRO A 182 0.62 -13.95 -11.39
CA PRO A 182 -0.58 -14.08 -10.56
C PRO A 182 -1.34 -12.76 -10.37
N ARG A 183 -2.67 -12.81 -10.15
CA ARG A 183 -3.50 -11.59 -10.08
C ARG A 183 -3.11 -10.66 -8.92
N GLY A 184 -2.73 -11.19 -7.75
CA GLY A 184 -2.26 -10.40 -6.61
C GLY A 184 -1.04 -9.54 -6.97
N LYS A 185 -0.05 -10.15 -7.64
CA LYS A 185 1.17 -9.47 -8.14
C LYS A 185 0.94 -8.51 -9.33
N ARG A 186 -0.24 -7.88 -9.46
CA ARG A 186 -0.57 -6.89 -10.50
C ARG A 186 -1.26 -5.67 -9.91
N LEU A 187 -0.75 -4.48 -10.23
CA LEU A 187 -1.37 -3.21 -9.84
C LEU A 187 -2.53 -2.88 -10.80
N LEU A 188 -3.74 -3.35 -10.48
CA LEU A 188 -4.93 -3.24 -11.35
C LEU A 188 -5.68 -1.89 -11.18
N THR A 189 -4.92 -0.80 -11.08
CA THR A 189 -5.44 0.57 -10.96
C THR A 189 -5.97 1.12 -12.28
N ASP A 190 -6.83 2.13 -12.19
CA ASP A 190 -7.49 2.81 -13.31
C ASP A 190 -7.53 4.35 -13.11
N GLY A 191 -8.21 5.07 -14.00
CA GLY A 191 -8.26 6.54 -14.03
C GLY A 191 -9.05 7.18 -12.88
N SER A 192 -9.75 6.39 -12.07
CA SER A 192 -10.41 6.81 -10.84
C SER A 192 -9.57 6.57 -9.58
N SER A 193 -8.57 5.67 -9.65
CA SER A 193 -7.85 5.19 -8.46
C SER A 193 -6.95 6.25 -7.85
N ASN A 194 -6.85 6.29 -6.51
CA ASN A 194 -5.73 6.96 -5.85
C ASN A 194 -4.67 5.92 -5.46
N VAL A 195 -3.40 6.21 -5.68
CA VAL A 195 -2.30 5.25 -5.46
C VAL A 195 -1.31 5.79 -4.42
N LEU A 196 -1.10 5.06 -3.33
CA LEU A 196 0.02 5.24 -2.42
C LEU A 196 1.20 4.39 -2.89
N LEU A 197 2.35 5.01 -3.13
CA LEU A 197 3.64 4.34 -3.33
C LEU A 197 4.56 4.69 -2.15
N TYR A 198 4.78 3.74 -1.25
CA TYR A 198 5.68 3.87 -0.11
C TYR A 198 6.98 3.11 -0.38
N LEU A 199 8.11 3.82 -0.34
CA LEU A 199 9.45 3.28 -0.53
C LEU A 199 10.27 3.50 0.76
N SER A 200 10.79 2.42 1.35
CA SER A 200 11.70 2.47 2.51
C SER A 200 12.99 1.71 2.21
N GLY A 201 14.13 2.33 2.50
CA GLY A 201 15.43 1.74 2.20
C GLY A 201 16.62 2.69 2.34
N HIS A 202 17.80 2.21 1.97
CA HIS A 202 19.00 3.05 1.80
C HIS A 202 18.99 3.78 0.45
N GLY A 203 19.49 5.00 0.41
CA GLY A 203 19.46 5.86 -0.78
C GLY A 203 20.35 7.08 -0.61
N GLY A 204 20.31 7.98 -1.58
CA GLY A 204 21.13 9.19 -1.62
C GLY A 204 20.62 10.21 -2.63
N GLU A 205 21.51 11.09 -3.09
CA GLU A 205 21.18 12.17 -4.02
C GLU A 205 20.71 11.62 -5.37
N GLY A 206 19.39 11.61 -5.59
CA GLY A 206 18.75 11.17 -6.82
C GLY A 206 18.52 9.65 -6.97
N PHE A 207 18.78 8.82 -5.94
CA PHE A 207 18.64 7.36 -6.04
C PHE A 207 18.19 6.64 -4.75
N LEU A 208 17.67 5.43 -4.91
CA LEU A 208 17.32 4.49 -3.84
C LEU A 208 17.88 3.10 -4.18
N LYS A 209 18.57 2.47 -3.24
CA LYS A 209 19.13 1.12 -3.41
C LYS A 209 18.07 0.04 -3.36
N PHE A 210 18.23 -1.00 -4.18
CA PHE A 210 17.51 -2.26 -4.15
C PHE A 210 18.49 -3.41 -3.89
N GLN A 211 18.18 -4.25 -2.91
CA GLN A 211 18.95 -5.45 -2.54
C GLN A 211 20.43 -5.22 -2.15
N ASP A 212 20.85 -3.95 -2.02
CA ASP A 212 22.22 -3.46 -1.89
C ASP A 212 23.13 -3.62 -3.13
N TRP A 213 22.60 -4.06 -4.28
CA TRP A 213 23.36 -4.23 -5.54
C TRP A 213 22.69 -3.64 -6.81
N GLU A 214 21.40 -3.33 -6.78
CA GLU A 214 20.71 -2.50 -7.79
C GLU A 214 20.42 -1.10 -7.21
N GLU A 215 20.18 -0.11 -8.07
CA GLU A 215 19.69 1.22 -7.68
C GLU A 215 18.59 1.67 -8.65
N ILE A 216 17.53 2.31 -8.14
CA ILE A 216 16.55 3.04 -8.94
C ILE A 216 16.86 4.53 -8.85
N THR A 217 16.88 5.23 -9.99
CA THR A 217 17.09 6.68 -10.02
C THR A 217 15.77 7.45 -9.97
N THR A 218 15.85 8.75 -9.66
CA THR A 218 14.72 9.68 -9.75
C THR A 218 14.14 9.79 -11.17
N VAL A 219 14.94 9.52 -12.21
CA VAL A 219 14.50 9.50 -13.61
C VAL A 219 13.65 8.26 -13.89
N ASP A 220 14.10 7.07 -13.50
CA ASP A 220 13.35 5.81 -13.66
C ASP A 220 11.98 5.90 -12.98
N LEU A 221 11.95 6.44 -11.76
CA LEU A 221 10.72 6.64 -10.98
C LEU A 221 9.79 7.67 -11.64
N GLY A 222 10.35 8.78 -12.14
CA GLY A 222 9.62 9.82 -12.88
C GLY A 222 8.96 9.26 -14.15
N ASP A 223 9.72 8.54 -14.98
CA ASP A 223 9.25 7.94 -16.23
C ASP A 223 8.24 6.80 -16.01
N ALA A 224 8.36 6.03 -14.93
CA ALA A 224 7.37 5.02 -14.56
C ALA A 224 6.02 5.66 -14.18
N ILE A 225 6.04 6.74 -13.40
CA ILE A 225 4.84 7.48 -12.99
C ILE A 225 4.21 8.23 -14.19
N ALA A 226 5.04 8.80 -15.08
CA ALA A 226 4.58 9.40 -16.32
C ALA A 226 3.89 8.37 -17.24
N GLN A 227 4.45 7.15 -17.35
CA GLN A 227 3.82 6.04 -18.07
C GLN A 227 2.49 5.62 -17.43
N MET A 228 2.39 5.54 -16.10
CA MET A 228 1.11 5.27 -15.42
C MET A 228 0.05 6.34 -15.73
N LYS A 229 0.42 7.62 -15.77
CA LYS A 229 -0.52 8.71 -16.11
C LYS A 229 -0.96 8.66 -17.57
N ALA A 230 -0.03 8.41 -18.50
CA ALA A 230 -0.35 8.23 -19.92
C ALA A 230 -1.28 7.03 -20.17
N GLN A 231 -1.11 5.94 -19.40
CA GLN A 231 -2.01 4.78 -19.40
C GLN A 231 -3.36 5.03 -18.68
N LYS A 232 -3.57 6.20 -18.06
CA LYS A 232 -4.71 6.52 -17.19
C LYS A 232 -4.91 5.52 -16.05
N ARG A 233 -3.83 5.20 -15.33
CA ARG A 233 -3.83 4.23 -14.20
C ARG A 233 -3.69 4.87 -12.81
N PHE A 234 -3.95 6.17 -12.70
CA PHE A 234 -4.34 6.84 -11.45
C PHE A 234 -5.03 8.18 -11.71
N LYS A 235 -5.95 8.56 -10.82
CA LYS A 235 -6.51 9.91 -10.63
C LYS A 235 -5.45 10.79 -9.95
N ARG A 236 -5.07 10.42 -8.71
CA ARG A 236 -4.00 11.02 -7.90
C ARG A 236 -3.01 9.96 -7.41
N MET A 237 -1.78 10.36 -7.12
CA MET A 237 -0.75 9.49 -6.56
C MET A 237 -0.01 10.18 -5.42
N LEU A 238 0.33 9.44 -4.38
CA LEU A 238 1.15 9.86 -3.25
C LEU A 238 2.42 9.01 -3.25
N VAL A 239 3.58 9.65 -3.38
CA VAL A 239 4.89 8.98 -3.35
C VAL A 239 5.61 9.37 -2.07
N ILE A 240 5.95 8.38 -1.25
CA ILE A 240 6.64 8.56 0.03
C ILE A 240 8.04 7.93 -0.05
N ALA A 241 9.07 8.76 0.09
CA ALA A 241 10.48 8.35 0.12
C ALA A 241 11.02 8.38 1.57
N GLU A 242 10.99 7.23 2.23
CA GLU A 242 11.59 7.02 3.55
C GLU A 242 13.03 6.54 3.38
N THR A 243 13.95 7.49 3.17
CA THR A 243 15.37 7.23 2.90
C THR A 243 16.25 8.47 3.11
N CYS A 244 17.57 8.31 3.10
CA CYS A 244 18.53 9.40 3.11
C CYS A 244 18.46 10.24 1.83
N GLN A 245 18.49 11.57 1.98
CA GLN A 245 18.29 12.55 0.91
C GLN A 245 16.99 12.36 0.11
N GLY A 246 15.97 11.73 0.71
CA GLY A 246 14.79 11.20 0.03
C GLY A 246 13.97 12.22 -0.77
N SER A 247 14.07 13.52 -0.49
CA SER A 247 13.45 14.56 -1.33
C SER A 247 13.95 14.49 -2.78
N THR A 248 15.23 14.20 -2.97
CA THR A 248 15.89 14.20 -4.29
C THR A 248 15.46 13.04 -5.19
N LEU A 249 14.99 11.93 -4.60
CA LEU A 249 14.37 10.83 -5.33
C LEU A 249 13.07 11.27 -6.04
N LEU A 250 12.44 12.35 -5.57
CA LEU A 250 11.17 12.87 -6.10
C LEU A 250 11.37 13.97 -7.16
N ASP A 251 12.59 14.44 -7.42
CA ASP A 251 12.84 15.63 -8.26
C ASP A 251 12.56 15.36 -9.75
N GLY A 252 12.91 14.17 -10.26
CA GLY A 252 12.62 13.71 -11.63
C GLY A 252 11.14 13.47 -11.94
N ILE A 253 10.26 13.49 -10.93
CA ILE A 253 8.82 13.43 -11.14
C ILE A 253 8.35 14.76 -11.77
N SER A 254 7.58 14.68 -12.85
CA SER A 254 7.00 15.83 -13.56
C SER A 254 5.49 15.69 -13.83
N THR A 255 4.87 14.66 -13.26
CA THR A 255 3.52 14.20 -13.61
C THR A 255 2.43 14.88 -12.77
N PRO A 256 1.41 15.51 -13.37
CA PRO A 256 0.33 16.16 -12.62
C PRO A 256 -0.58 15.20 -11.83
N GLY A 257 -1.06 15.66 -10.67
CA GLY A 257 -1.83 14.89 -9.70
C GLY A 257 -0.94 14.01 -8.80
N VAL A 258 0.34 14.32 -8.65
CA VAL A 258 1.27 13.60 -7.77
C VAL A 258 1.65 14.47 -6.57
N LEU A 259 1.45 13.95 -5.36
CA LEU A 259 1.96 14.49 -4.11
C LEU A 259 3.24 13.72 -3.72
N GLY A 260 4.36 14.40 -3.57
CA GLY A 260 5.59 13.82 -3.03
C GLY A 260 5.72 14.07 -1.53
N MET A 261 6.24 13.12 -0.76
CA MET A 261 6.72 13.32 0.61
C MET A 261 8.02 12.57 0.85
N ALA A 262 8.91 13.13 1.67
CA ALA A 262 10.19 12.51 2.01
C ALA A 262 10.57 12.68 3.49
N SER A 263 11.32 11.71 4.03
CA SER A 263 11.81 11.72 5.41
C SER A 263 13.00 12.65 5.65
N SER A 264 13.73 13.03 4.60
CA SER A 264 14.91 13.90 4.68
C SER A 264 15.10 14.73 3.41
N LYS A 265 15.82 15.85 3.51
CA LYS A 265 16.19 16.71 2.37
C LYS A 265 17.56 16.36 1.80
N LEU A 266 17.88 16.90 0.63
CA LEU A 266 19.24 17.00 0.10
C LEU A 266 20.25 17.37 1.22
N LYS A 267 21.34 16.61 1.33
CA LYS A 267 22.40 16.68 2.35
C LYS A 267 21.97 16.34 3.80
N GLU A 268 20.81 15.70 3.98
CA GLU A 268 20.39 15.09 5.26
C GLU A 268 20.18 13.57 5.13
N ASN A 269 20.45 12.82 6.20
CA ASN A 269 20.14 11.39 6.29
C ASN A 269 18.71 11.16 6.83
N SER A 270 18.11 10.00 6.54
CA SER A 270 17.08 9.42 7.42
C SER A 270 17.78 8.73 8.59
N TYR A 271 17.10 8.59 9.73
CA TYR A 271 17.69 8.09 10.96
C TYR A 271 16.78 7.06 11.65
N SER A 272 17.40 6.01 12.17
CA SER A 272 16.72 4.95 12.88
C SER A 272 16.25 5.36 14.29
N HIS A 273 15.29 4.59 14.81
CA HIS A 273 14.75 4.71 16.16
C HIS A 273 14.66 3.31 16.83
N HIS A 274 14.58 3.29 18.17
CA HIS A 274 14.50 2.07 18.98
C HIS A 274 15.50 0.97 18.63
N ALA A 275 16.66 0.96 19.29
CA ALA A 275 17.53 -0.21 19.31
C ALA A 275 16.94 -1.30 20.21
N ASP A 276 16.82 -2.52 19.69
CA ASP A 276 16.45 -3.70 20.46
C ASP A 276 17.71 -4.50 20.82
N GLY A 277 17.99 -4.62 22.12
CA GLY A 277 19.19 -5.29 22.64
C GLY A 277 19.20 -6.82 22.52
N VAL A 278 18.06 -7.45 22.20
CA VAL A 278 17.97 -8.91 21.94
C VAL A 278 18.17 -9.20 20.45
N LEU A 279 17.63 -8.34 19.57
CA LEU A 279 17.81 -8.44 18.12
C LEU A 279 19.16 -7.86 17.64
N GLY A 280 19.79 -7.00 18.44
CA GLY A 280 21.07 -6.36 18.14
C GLY A 280 21.00 -5.27 17.05
N VAL A 281 19.80 -4.78 16.73
CA VAL A 281 19.53 -3.86 15.61
C VAL A 281 18.49 -2.81 16.00
N ALA A 282 18.41 -1.72 15.21
CA ALA A 282 17.26 -0.82 15.29
C ALA A 282 16.02 -1.45 14.61
N VAL A 283 14.84 -1.24 15.19
CA VAL A 283 13.60 -1.92 14.76
C VAL A 283 12.60 -1.05 14.02
N ILE A 284 12.83 0.26 13.91
CA ILE A 284 12.00 1.18 13.11
C ILE A 284 12.83 2.42 12.70
N ASP A 285 12.40 3.20 11.72
CA ASP A 285 12.98 4.52 11.43
C ASP A 285 12.12 5.69 11.94
N ARG A 286 12.76 6.82 12.24
CA ARG A 286 12.14 7.94 12.96
C ARG A 286 10.93 8.51 12.24
N TRP A 287 11.03 8.72 10.94
CA TRP A 287 9.93 9.26 10.15
C TRP A 287 8.70 8.36 10.27
N THR A 288 8.87 7.05 10.10
CA THR A 288 7.79 6.07 10.22
C THR A 288 7.22 6.02 11.65
N TYR A 289 8.07 6.02 12.68
CA TYR A 289 7.64 6.07 14.08
C TYR A 289 6.76 7.28 14.41
N TYR A 290 7.16 8.49 14.01
CA TYR A 290 6.38 9.69 14.27
C TYR A 290 5.16 9.83 13.33
N THR A 291 5.21 9.25 12.12
CA THR A 291 4.04 9.12 11.23
C THR A 291 2.97 8.26 11.89
N LEU A 292 3.34 7.06 12.36
CA LEU A 292 2.44 6.17 13.11
C LEU A 292 1.91 6.92 14.34
N GLN A 293 2.77 7.52 15.15
CA GLN A 293 2.34 8.33 16.29
C GLN A 293 1.29 9.41 15.94
N PHE A 294 1.34 10.02 14.76
CA PHE A 294 0.32 10.96 14.31
C PHE A 294 -0.99 10.24 13.96
N PHE A 295 -0.95 9.22 13.11
CA PHE A 295 -2.12 8.45 12.70
C PHE A 295 -2.90 7.93 13.92
N GLU A 296 -2.22 7.44 14.93
CA GLU A 296 -2.82 6.83 16.12
C GLU A 296 -3.43 7.85 17.09
N LYS A 297 -3.18 9.14 16.87
CA LYS A 297 -3.78 10.26 17.60
C LYS A 297 -4.88 10.98 16.81
N ARG A 298 -4.90 10.83 15.46
CA ARG A 298 -5.65 11.71 14.54
C ARG A 298 -6.41 10.99 13.42
N VAL A 299 -6.21 9.69 13.23
CA VAL A 299 -6.76 8.85 12.14
C VAL A 299 -7.24 7.51 12.71
N SER A 300 -8.40 7.53 13.35
CA SER A 300 -9.07 6.34 13.90
C SER A 300 -9.69 5.45 12.82
N ASP A 301 -10.14 6.05 11.72
CA ASP A 301 -11.06 5.43 10.75
C ASP A 301 -11.01 6.15 9.38
N ALA A 302 -11.76 5.62 8.40
CA ALA A 302 -11.82 6.16 7.04
C ALA A 302 -12.49 7.55 6.87
N ASN A 303 -13.25 7.99 7.88
CA ASN A 303 -13.94 9.29 7.90
C ASN A 303 -13.11 10.39 8.58
N SER A 304 -12.06 9.99 9.32
CA SER A 304 -11.13 10.87 10.02
C SER A 304 -10.65 12.02 9.13
N ALA A 305 -10.74 13.24 9.67
CA ALA A 305 -10.59 14.48 8.92
C ALA A 305 -9.15 15.03 8.86
N ALA A 306 -8.18 14.37 9.50
CA ALA A 306 -6.80 14.86 9.59
C ALA A 306 -6.11 14.92 8.22
N THR A 307 -5.27 15.94 8.03
CA THR A 307 -4.77 16.35 6.71
C THR A 307 -3.25 16.29 6.59
N PHE A 308 -2.74 16.35 5.35
CA PHE A 308 -1.30 16.31 5.10
C PHE A 308 -0.56 17.53 5.69
N ALA A 309 -1.23 18.69 5.80
CA ALA A 309 -0.68 19.86 6.49
C ALA A 309 -0.51 19.60 8.00
N GLU A 310 -1.48 18.97 8.65
CA GLU A 310 -1.37 18.60 10.06
C GLU A 310 -0.28 17.54 10.30
N LEU A 311 -0.18 16.54 9.41
CA LEU A 311 0.87 15.52 9.49
C LEU A 311 2.26 16.16 9.34
N LEU A 312 2.46 16.95 8.28
CA LEU A 312 3.76 17.60 8.02
C LEU A 312 4.14 18.58 9.12
N GLY A 313 3.17 19.33 9.66
CA GLY A 313 3.35 20.25 10.80
C GLY A 313 3.55 19.56 12.16
N SER A 314 3.32 18.25 12.26
CA SER A 314 3.55 17.49 13.49
C SER A 314 5.00 17.03 13.70
N TYR A 315 5.81 17.05 12.64
CA TYR A 315 7.22 16.68 12.70
C TYR A 315 8.09 17.84 13.21
N SER A 316 9.10 17.51 14.02
CA SER A 316 10.18 18.45 14.36
C SER A 316 11.56 17.86 14.07
N ARG A 317 12.53 18.73 13.79
CA ARG A 317 13.93 18.33 13.54
C ARG A 317 14.60 17.68 14.76
N LYS A 318 14.14 17.95 16.00
CA LYS A 318 14.59 17.22 17.21
C LYS A 318 14.13 15.75 17.18
N GLN A 319 12.88 15.50 16.78
CA GLN A 319 12.32 14.15 16.69
C GLN A 319 12.97 13.34 15.56
N LEU A 320 13.02 13.91 14.35
CA LEU A 320 13.46 13.20 13.16
C LEU A 320 14.99 13.11 13.00
N MET A 321 15.74 14.07 13.56
CA MET A 321 17.16 14.35 13.22
C MET A 321 17.39 14.77 11.75
N SER A 322 16.32 14.84 10.96
CA SER A 322 16.24 15.28 9.57
C SER A 322 15.09 16.30 9.40
N THR A 323 14.94 16.83 8.19
CA THR A 323 13.82 17.70 7.81
C THR A 323 12.88 16.93 6.87
N ALA A 324 11.74 16.47 7.39
CA ALA A 324 10.67 15.97 6.53
C ALA A 324 10.21 17.05 5.54
N SER A 325 9.78 16.63 4.35
CA SER A 325 9.33 17.55 3.30
C SER A 325 8.18 16.99 2.50
N ALA A 326 7.42 17.88 1.86
CA ALA A 326 6.43 17.55 0.85
C ALA A 326 6.72 18.34 -0.43
N ARG A 327 6.46 17.72 -1.58
CA ARG A 327 6.55 18.31 -2.92
C ARG A 327 5.14 18.42 -3.50
N THR A 328 4.68 19.64 -3.73
CA THR A 328 3.27 19.97 -4.01
C THR A 328 3.02 20.71 -5.33
N ASP A 329 4.07 21.10 -6.06
CA ASP A 329 3.99 21.81 -7.35
C ASP A 329 3.25 21.02 -8.45
N LEU A 330 3.16 19.70 -8.30
CA LEU A 330 2.46 18.80 -9.22
C LEU A 330 1.06 18.39 -8.73
N PHE A 331 0.62 18.85 -7.55
CA PHE A 331 -0.60 18.35 -6.91
C PHE A 331 -1.78 19.32 -7.07
N ASP A 332 -2.99 18.79 -7.25
CA ASP A 332 -4.18 19.58 -7.61
C ASP A 332 -4.97 20.12 -6.41
N LYS A 333 -4.37 20.12 -5.21
CA LYS A 333 -4.97 20.53 -3.94
C LYS A 333 -3.93 21.09 -2.98
N ASP A 334 -4.36 21.95 -2.06
CA ASP A 334 -3.58 22.29 -0.88
C ASP A 334 -3.52 21.14 0.15
N LEU A 335 -2.41 21.06 0.87
CA LEU A 335 -2.22 20.07 1.95
C LEU A 335 -3.18 20.29 3.13
N ALA A 336 -3.74 21.50 3.25
CA ALA A 336 -4.72 21.85 4.28
C ALA A 336 -6.09 21.19 4.05
N ASP A 337 -6.49 21.01 2.78
CA ASP A 337 -7.78 20.39 2.41
C ASP A 337 -7.64 18.89 2.10
N THR A 338 -6.42 18.42 1.83
CA THR A 338 -6.16 17.02 1.44
C THR A 338 -6.10 16.13 2.69
N LYS A 339 -7.08 15.24 2.85
CA LYS A 339 -7.14 14.32 3.99
C LYS A 339 -6.20 13.14 3.80
N LEU A 340 -5.59 12.65 4.89
CA LEU A 340 -4.79 11.42 4.87
C LEU A 340 -5.62 10.22 4.38
N THR A 341 -6.91 10.20 4.73
CA THR A 341 -7.88 9.19 4.32
C THR A 341 -8.24 9.23 2.82
N GLU A 342 -7.76 10.20 2.03
CA GLU A 342 -7.85 10.16 0.55
C GLU A 342 -6.90 9.13 -0.08
N PHE A 343 -5.81 8.74 0.61
CA PHE A 343 -4.85 7.73 0.11
C PHE A 343 -4.77 6.50 1.02
N PHE A 344 -4.86 6.67 2.34
CA PHE A 344 -4.60 5.59 3.30
C PHE A 344 -5.83 4.74 3.66
N ALA A 345 -7.05 5.17 3.31
CA ALA A 345 -8.28 4.51 3.71
C ALA A 345 -9.16 4.13 2.51
N ALA A 346 -9.84 2.98 2.58
CA ALA A 346 -10.93 2.69 1.65
C ALA A 346 -12.21 3.44 2.04
N ALA A 347 -13.17 3.52 1.11
CA ALA A 347 -14.54 3.89 1.46
C ALA A 347 -15.43 2.64 1.35
N SER A 348 -15.54 1.90 2.45
CA SER A 348 -16.44 0.77 2.57
C SER A 348 -17.87 1.26 2.83
N THR A 349 -18.71 1.22 1.79
CA THR A 349 -20.16 1.29 2.00
C THR A 349 -20.62 -0.04 2.58
N LEU A 350 -20.91 -0.08 3.88
CA LEU A 350 -21.72 -1.15 4.46
C LEU A 350 -23.15 -1.03 3.92
N LEU A 351 -23.39 -1.67 2.76
CA LEU A 351 -24.73 -1.89 2.23
C LEU A 351 -25.42 -2.94 3.10
N ALA A 352 -26.01 -2.48 4.21
CA ALA A 352 -26.98 -3.27 4.96
C ALA A 352 -28.16 -3.59 4.02
N THR A 353 -28.30 -4.87 3.69
CA THR A 353 -29.42 -5.39 2.93
C THR A 353 -30.56 -5.72 3.90
N ASP A 354 -31.72 -5.06 3.76
CA ASP A 354 -32.91 -5.32 4.59
C ASP A 354 -33.44 -6.77 4.47
N GLY A 355 -33.02 -7.50 3.43
CA GLY A 355 -33.28 -8.93 3.27
C GLY A 355 -32.11 -9.80 3.76
N VAL A 356 -32.43 -10.82 4.56
CA VAL A 356 -31.51 -11.93 4.87
C VAL A 356 -31.13 -12.64 3.57
N TYR A 357 -29.83 -12.82 3.32
CA TYR A 357 -29.36 -13.55 2.14
C TYR A 357 -29.88 -15.01 2.19
N PRO A 358 -30.60 -15.50 1.17
CA PRO A 358 -31.28 -16.80 1.22
C PRO A 358 -30.28 -17.94 1.04
N LEU A 359 -29.61 -18.32 2.13
CA LEU A 359 -28.86 -19.56 2.25
C LEU A 359 -29.84 -20.74 2.13
N ALA A 360 -29.86 -21.39 0.97
CA ALA A 360 -30.67 -22.57 0.72
C ALA A 360 -30.17 -23.74 1.60
N SER A 361 -30.87 -23.97 2.71
CA SER A 361 -30.52 -24.97 3.72
C SER A 361 -30.76 -26.40 3.23
N GLN A 362 -29.77 -26.95 2.53
CA GLN A 362 -29.61 -28.41 2.41
C GLN A 362 -29.60 -29.02 3.82
N GLY A 363 -30.48 -30.00 4.06
CA GLY A 363 -31.01 -30.29 5.39
C GLY A 363 -29.97 -30.73 6.44
N GLY A 364 -29.78 -29.90 7.48
CA GLY A 364 -29.10 -30.24 8.73
C GLY A 364 -30.10 -30.58 9.84
N ARG A 365 -29.67 -31.39 10.83
CA ARG A 365 -30.50 -31.79 11.98
C ARG A 365 -30.76 -30.61 12.94
N PRO A 366 -31.87 -30.60 13.69
CA PRO A 366 -32.13 -29.55 14.68
C PRO A 366 -31.06 -29.53 15.77
N ALA A 367 -30.55 -28.34 16.07
CA ALA A 367 -29.74 -28.09 17.25
C ALA A 367 -30.61 -28.18 18.52
N LYS A 368 -29.96 -28.44 19.67
CA LYS A 368 -30.61 -28.28 20.98
C LYS A 368 -30.53 -26.82 21.41
N GLU A 369 -31.52 -26.39 22.18
CA GLU A 369 -31.42 -25.17 22.98
C GLU A 369 -30.37 -25.38 24.09
N GLU A 370 -29.49 -24.39 24.26
CA GLU A 370 -28.58 -24.25 25.40
C GLU A 370 -28.84 -22.86 26.01
N GLN A 371 -28.79 -22.75 27.33
CA GLN A 371 -29.42 -21.65 28.06
C GLN A 371 -28.51 -20.42 28.23
N ASP A 372 -29.10 -19.21 28.18
CA ASP A 372 -28.39 -17.94 28.32
C ASP A 372 -27.61 -17.82 29.64
N GLY A 373 -26.29 -18.04 29.57
CA GLY A 373 -25.33 -17.71 30.63
C GLY A 373 -25.03 -16.21 30.62
N LYS A 374 -25.62 -15.47 31.56
CA LYS A 374 -25.46 -14.01 31.65
C LYS A 374 -24.24 -13.62 32.50
N GLU A 375 -23.08 -13.44 31.86
CA GLU A 375 -21.87 -12.90 32.50
C GLU A 375 -21.60 -11.43 32.12
N ASP A 376 -21.07 -10.66 33.08
CA ASP A 376 -20.87 -9.22 32.93
C ASP A 376 -19.59 -8.87 32.17
N ALA A 377 -19.75 -8.35 30.94
CA ALA A 377 -18.68 -8.00 30.01
C ALA A 377 -17.78 -6.83 30.49
N THR A 378 -16.88 -7.11 31.43
CA THR A 378 -15.98 -6.14 32.06
C THR A 378 -14.69 -5.87 31.27
N GLY A 379 -14.86 -5.30 30.07
CA GLY A 379 -13.90 -4.34 29.49
C GLY A 379 -12.50 -4.84 29.12
N LEU A 380 -12.38 -5.66 28.06
CA LEU A 380 -11.14 -5.85 27.31
C LEU A 380 -11.23 -5.14 25.94
N GLN A 381 -10.50 -4.03 25.80
CA GLN A 381 -10.37 -3.32 24.51
C GLN A 381 -9.46 -4.11 23.56
N PRO A 382 -9.82 -4.28 22.27
CA PRO A 382 -9.08 -5.15 21.37
C PRO A 382 -7.70 -4.58 21.02
N PHE A 383 -6.63 -5.33 21.29
CA PHE A 383 -5.29 -5.04 20.77
C PHE A 383 -5.24 -5.27 19.25
N SER A 384 -4.82 -4.22 18.54
CA SER A 384 -4.44 -4.13 17.13
C SER A 384 -3.22 -3.20 17.02
N VAL A 385 -2.65 -2.98 15.83
CA VAL A 385 -1.60 -1.95 15.64
C VAL A 385 -2.06 -0.58 16.16
N GLY A 386 -3.34 -0.26 15.93
CA GLY A 386 -3.94 1.02 16.32
C GLY A 386 -3.98 1.24 17.83
N THR A 387 -4.59 0.30 18.54
CA THR A 387 -4.69 0.38 20.00
C THR A 387 -3.35 0.11 20.68
N TYR A 388 -2.42 -0.64 20.06
CA TYR A 388 -1.06 -0.78 20.57
C TYR A 388 -0.37 0.58 20.71
N TYR A 389 -0.27 1.35 19.62
CA TYR A 389 0.37 2.65 19.66
C TYR A 389 -0.42 3.68 20.48
N ALA A 390 -1.75 3.68 20.40
CA ALA A 390 -2.58 4.55 21.26
C ALA A 390 -2.28 4.30 22.76
N ASN A 391 -2.17 3.02 23.17
CA ASN A 391 -1.82 2.64 24.54
C ASN A 391 -0.35 2.99 24.87
N HIS A 392 0.60 2.70 23.99
CA HIS A 392 2.02 3.03 24.15
C HIS A 392 2.21 4.55 24.36
N PHE A 393 1.56 5.39 23.56
CA PHE A 393 1.63 6.86 23.71
C PHE A 393 0.80 7.41 24.87
N ALA A 394 -0.26 6.71 25.31
CA ALA A 394 -0.97 7.04 26.56
C ALA A 394 -0.12 6.75 27.80
N LEU A 395 0.69 5.67 27.79
CA LEU A 395 1.65 5.35 28.85
C LEU A 395 2.80 6.37 28.90
N LEU A 396 3.33 6.80 27.75
CA LEU A 396 4.32 7.87 27.68
C LEU A 396 3.75 9.23 28.14
N LYS A 397 2.48 9.53 27.90
CA LYS A 397 1.81 10.71 28.49
C LYS A 397 1.65 10.63 30.02
N LYS A 398 1.67 9.44 30.62
CA LYS A 398 1.70 9.25 32.09
C LYS A 398 3.12 9.29 32.67
N ARG A 399 4.16 9.39 31.83
CA ARG A 399 5.58 9.47 32.21
C ARG A 399 6.30 10.59 31.44
N THR A 400 6.19 11.84 31.89
CA THR A 400 7.13 12.91 31.51
C THR A 400 6.92 14.14 32.43
N PRO A 401 7.93 15.01 32.65
CA PRO A 401 9.28 14.95 32.09
C PRO A 401 10.40 15.01 33.15
N GLU A 402 11.06 13.88 33.44
CA GLU A 402 12.39 13.84 34.04
C GLU A 402 13.04 12.46 33.86
N GLY A 403 14.35 12.40 33.56
CA GLY A 403 15.16 11.17 33.69
C GLY A 403 15.67 10.48 32.41
N GLU A 404 14.86 10.33 31.34
CA GLU A 404 15.25 9.43 30.22
C GLU A 404 16.08 10.09 29.10
N GLU A 405 15.91 11.38 28.78
CA GLU A 405 16.75 12.05 27.74
C GLU A 405 18.25 12.12 28.13
N GLY A 406 18.58 12.08 29.43
CA GLY A 406 19.95 12.25 29.93
C GLY A 406 20.90 11.08 29.66
N ARG A 407 20.40 9.84 29.55
CA ARG A 407 21.27 8.66 29.39
C ARG A 407 21.80 8.44 27.97
N ALA A 408 21.08 8.93 26.95
CA ALA A 408 21.55 8.89 25.57
C ALA A 408 22.58 10.01 25.28
N ALA A 409 22.46 11.16 25.95
CA ALA A 409 23.46 12.25 25.84
C ALA A 409 24.77 11.90 26.58
N ALA A 410 24.68 11.30 27.78
CA ALA A 410 25.84 10.98 28.60
C ALA A 410 26.86 10.02 27.95
N SER A 411 26.44 9.18 27.00
CA SER A 411 27.37 8.32 26.23
C SER A 411 28.06 9.05 25.07
N ALA A 412 27.55 10.19 24.63
CA ALA A 412 28.17 11.04 23.62
C ALA A 412 29.09 12.10 24.25
N ASP A 413 28.64 12.79 25.30
CA ASP A 413 29.42 13.85 25.95
C ASP A 413 30.67 13.32 26.68
N ALA A 414 30.65 12.06 27.12
CA ALA A 414 31.82 11.38 27.66
C ALA A 414 32.99 11.25 26.66
N ALA A 415 32.75 11.41 25.35
CA ALA A 415 33.79 11.44 24.32
C ALA A 415 34.30 12.86 23.98
N ALA A 416 33.70 13.91 24.54
CA ALA A 416 33.98 15.32 24.18
C ALA A 416 34.75 16.12 25.26
N GLY A 417 34.86 15.60 26.49
CA GLY A 417 35.32 16.35 27.66
C GLY A 417 36.63 15.88 28.29
N ALA A 418 37.78 16.04 27.61
CA ALA A 418 39.11 15.83 28.20
C ALA A 418 40.08 17.00 27.91
N PRO A 419 40.83 17.52 28.90
CA PRO A 419 41.70 18.68 28.71
C PRO A 419 42.98 18.33 27.96
N LYS A 420 43.44 19.24 27.09
CA LYS A 420 44.71 19.10 26.36
C LYS A 420 45.90 19.37 27.29
N THR A 421 46.59 18.31 27.71
CA THR A 421 47.97 18.37 28.22
C THR A 421 48.95 17.82 27.19
N GLN A 422 50.16 18.37 27.14
CA GLN A 422 51.17 17.98 26.15
C GLN A 422 51.92 16.72 26.59
N ALA A 423 51.97 15.72 25.72
CA ALA A 423 52.84 14.54 25.83
C ALA A 423 53.58 14.30 24.50
N LYS A 424 54.70 13.58 24.55
CA LYS A 424 55.55 13.27 23.38
C LYS A 424 54.91 12.18 22.49
N PRO A 425 55.27 12.10 21.20
CA PRO A 425 54.74 11.07 20.31
C PRO A 425 55.33 9.70 20.60
N GLU A 426 54.45 8.70 20.69
CA GLU A 426 54.78 7.27 20.57
C GLU A 426 53.96 6.68 19.40
N GLU A 427 54.43 5.58 18.80
CA GLU A 427 53.88 5.05 17.55
C GLU A 427 52.49 4.39 17.72
N PRO A 428 51.60 4.46 16.71
CA PRO A 428 50.26 3.88 16.79
C PRO A 428 50.27 2.34 16.78
N LEU A 429 49.40 1.76 17.61
CA LEU A 429 49.16 0.32 17.76
C LEU A 429 48.52 -0.33 16.50
N PHE A 430 49.32 -0.51 15.45
CA PHE A 430 48.90 -1.21 14.21
C PHE A 430 49.79 -2.40 13.83
N LYS A 431 50.67 -2.88 14.73
CA LYS A 431 51.55 -4.04 14.51
C LYS A 431 51.13 -5.34 15.21
N HIS A 432 50.17 -5.31 16.15
CA HIS A 432 49.88 -6.46 17.01
C HIS A 432 48.90 -7.53 16.45
N TRP A 433 48.47 -7.41 15.18
CA TRP A 433 47.62 -8.43 14.53
C TRP A 433 48.33 -9.26 13.45
N PHE A 434 49.59 -8.93 13.11
CA PHE A 434 50.41 -9.68 12.16
C PHE A 434 51.67 -10.31 12.78
N SER A 435 51.89 -10.15 14.09
CA SER A 435 53.08 -10.64 14.81
C SER A 435 52.89 -12.00 15.50
N SER A 436 51.90 -12.80 15.10
CA SER A 436 51.52 -14.06 15.79
C SER A 436 51.82 -15.33 14.97
N LEU A 437 52.68 -15.24 13.95
CA LEU A 437 53.05 -16.36 13.06
C LEU A 437 54.57 -16.55 12.87
N GLU A 438 55.42 -15.82 13.59
CA GLU A 438 56.89 -15.95 13.52
C GLU A 438 57.53 -16.08 14.92
N GLN A 439 57.16 -17.11 15.71
CA GLN A 439 57.93 -17.46 16.91
C GLN A 439 57.81 -18.92 17.42
N GLU A 440 58.00 -19.93 16.55
CA GLU A 440 58.37 -21.30 16.99
C GLU A 440 59.52 -21.91 16.14
N GLU A 441 60.66 -21.22 16.04
CA GLU A 441 61.92 -21.90 15.68
C GLU A 441 62.46 -22.66 16.91
N GLY A 442 62.03 -23.92 17.06
CA GLY A 442 62.42 -24.77 18.20
C GLY A 442 63.10 -26.11 17.87
N HIS A 443 62.83 -26.72 16.70
CA HIS A 443 63.21 -28.11 16.42
C HIS A 443 63.77 -28.37 15.01
N THR A 444 64.80 -27.60 14.62
CA THR A 444 65.53 -27.85 13.36
C THR A 444 66.46 -29.07 13.46
N ARG A 445 65.95 -30.28 13.16
CA ARG A 445 66.73 -31.43 12.63
C ARG A 445 65.85 -32.60 12.20
N ILE A 446 66.32 -33.29 11.15
CA ILE A 446 65.76 -34.53 10.54
C ILE A 446 64.60 -34.27 9.52
N PHE A 447 64.68 -34.93 8.37
CA PHE A 447 63.74 -34.93 7.22
C PHE A 447 63.49 -33.65 6.41
N ALA A 448 64.57 -33.01 5.96
CA ALA A 448 64.58 -32.24 4.70
C ALA A 448 65.30 -33.05 3.59
N ALA A 449 64.68 -34.16 3.11
CA ALA A 449 65.34 -35.13 2.22
C ALA A 449 64.41 -35.87 1.21
N LEU A 450 63.22 -35.33 0.94
CA LEU A 450 62.27 -35.73 -0.12
C LEU A 450 61.26 -34.55 -0.20
N MET A 451 60.91 -33.93 -1.32
CA MET A 451 60.89 -34.31 -2.74
C MET A 451 61.36 -33.13 -3.62
N LEU A 452 62.44 -33.29 -4.40
CA LEU A 452 62.81 -32.30 -5.44
C LEU A 452 63.62 -32.92 -6.60
N VAL A 453 63.22 -34.12 -7.07
CA VAL A 453 63.84 -34.79 -8.23
C VAL A 453 62.77 -35.44 -9.14
N THR A 454 62.08 -34.60 -9.92
CA THR A 454 61.35 -34.85 -11.19
C THR A 454 60.73 -33.50 -11.57
N LEU A 455 61.24 -32.65 -12.46
CA LEU A 455 61.76 -32.81 -13.84
C LEU A 455 60.75 -33.45 -14.81
N GLY A 456 60.40 -32.71 -15.87
CA GLY A 456 59.40 -33.02 -16.91
C GLY A 456 58.20 -32.06 -16.87
N SER A 457 58.13 -30.99 -17.69
CA SER A 457 57.67 -30.97 -19.12
C SER A 457 56.13 -31.11 -19.24
N THR A 458 55.35 -30.25 -19.91
CA THR A 458 55.61 -29.29 -21.02
C THR A 458 54.58 -28.13 -21.11
N GLY A 459 54.95 -27.00 -21.75
CA GLY A 459 54.02 -26.05 -22.42
C GLY A 459 53.43 -24.94 -21.52
N ALA A 460 53.48 -23.62 -21.77
CA ALA A 460 53.58 -22.79 -23.00
C ALA A 460 52.26 -22.70 -23.81
N ALA A 461 51.73 -21.52 -24.19
CA ALA A 461 52.19 -20.13 -23.98
C ALA A 461 51.07 -19.07 -24.18
N ALA A 462 51.36 -17.82 -23.78
CA ALA A 462 50.81 -16.54 -24.31
C ALA A 462 49.28 -16.25 -24.16
N ALA A 463 48.79 -15.00 -24.20
CA ALA A 463 49.32 -13.67 -23.81
C ALA A 463 48.07 -12.78 -23.58
N LEU A 464 47.98 -11.85 -22.62
CA LEU A 464 48.81 -10.65 -22.36
C LEU A 464 48.80 -9.61 -23.50
N LEU A 465 47.78 -8.75 -23.46
CA LEU A 465 47.91 -7.29 -23.58
C LEU A 465 46.90 -6.63 -22.63
#